data_AF-A0A4Q6IIT4-F1
#
_entry.id   AF-A0A4Q6IIT4-F1
#
_cell.length_a   1.000
_cell.length_b   1.000
_cell.length_c   1.000
_cell.angle_alpha   90.00
_cell.angle_beta   90.00
_cell.angle_gamma   90.00
#
_symmetry.space_group_name_H-M   'P 1'
#
loop_
_entity.id
_entity.type
_entity.pdbx_description
1 polymer ?
#
loop_
_entity_poly.entity_id
_entity_poly.type
_entity_poly.pdbx_seq_one_letter_code
_entity_poly.pdbx_strand_id
1 'polypeptide(L)' 'MGSRIQWQWQEGRGASPHRQKVVVTDKPKESWSPAQLAFRRWSIHVLSCRVCKTDETACERGERLGEEWRQARRSPDR' A
#
# COMPACT_ATOMS: atom_id res chain seq x y z
N MET A 1 -0.04 16.00 4.60
CA MET A 1 0.40 15.88 3.18
C MET A 1 1.50 16.90 2.96
N GLY A 2 2.74 16.45 2.74
CA GLY A 2 3.88 17.33 2.51
C GLY A 2 3.97 17.71 1.04
N SER A 3 4.27 18.97 0.74
CA SER A 3 4.77 19.37 -0.58
C SER A 3 6.13 20.00 -0.36
N ARG A 4 7.14 19.54 -1.12
CA ARG A 4 8.49 20.11 -1.06
C ARG A 4 8.77 20.87 -2.33
N ILE A 5 9.29 22.08 -2.18
CA ILE A 5 9.81 22.87 -3.30
C ILE A 5 11.20 22.34 -3.65
N GLN A 6 11.39 21.98 -4.91
CA GLN A 6 12.71 21.66 -5.48
C GLN A 6 13.00 22.63 -6.63
N TRP A 7 14.23 23.13 -6.68
CA TRP A 7 14.70 23.95 -7.80
C TRP A 7 15.41 23.05 -8.79
N GLN A 8 14.93 23.02 -10.03
CA GLN A 8 15.56 22.26 -11.10
C GLN A 8 16.12 23.22 -12.15
N TRP A 9 17.30 22.88 -12.66
CA TRP A 9 17.92 23.55 -13.79
C TRP A 9 17.39 22.91 -15.07
N GLN A 10 16.84 23.73 -15.97
CA GLN A 10 16.39 23.25 -17.27
C GLN A 10 17.36 23.75 -18.34
N GLU A 11 18.00 22.82 -19.03
CA GLU A 11 18.78 23.12 -20.23
C GLU A 11 17.82 23.16 -21.42
N GLY A 12 17.35 24.37 -21.76
CA GLY A 12 16.61 24.58 -23.01
C GLY A 12 17.55 24.40 -24.21
N ARG A 13 17.08 23.76 -25.29
CA ARG A 13 17.79 23.70 -26.57
C ARG A 13 17.95 25.13 -27.13
N GLY A 14 19.01 25.83 -26.74
CA GLY A 14 19.41 27.12 -27.32
C GLY A 14 19.13 28.39 -26.50
N ALA A 15 18.66 28.32 -25.26
CA ALA A 15 18.51 29.51 -24.39
C ALA A 15 19.07 29.25 -22.99
N SER A 16 19.77 30.24 -22.45
CA SER A 16 20.54 30.20 -21.21
C SER A 16 19.88 29.41 -20.07
N PRO A 17 20.65 28.62 -19.30
CA PRO A 17 20.10 27.83 -18.21
C PRO A 17 19.42 28.75 -17.20
N HIS A 18 18.15 28.49 -16.92
CA HIS A 18 17.39 29.20 -15.89
C HIS A 18 16.83 28.22 -14.87
N ARG A 19 16.63 28.71 -13.63
CA ARG A 19 16.08 27.91 -12.54
C ARG A 19 14.56 27.95 -12.58
N GLN A 20 13.92 26.79 -12.60
CA GLN A 20 12.48 26.67 -12.44
C GLN A 20 12.15 26.15 -11.04
N LYS A 21 11.16 26.77 -10.40
CA LYS A 21 10.58 26.29 -9.14
C LYS A 21 9.65 25.12 -9.43
N VAL A 22 10.00 23.92 -9.02
CA VAL A 22 9.17 22.72 -9.14
C VAL A 22 8.56 22.42 -7.78
N VAL A 23 7.23 22.36 -7.70
CA VAL A 23 6.53 21.88 -6.51
C VAL A 23 6.39 20.38 -6.64
N VAL A 24 7.14 19.64 -5.84
CA VAL A 24 7.00 18.19 -5.73
C VAL A 24 5.96 17.95 -4.65
N THR A 25 4.76 17.59 -5.07
CA THR A 25 3.76 17.04 -4.15
C THR A 25 4.16 15.60 -3.89
N ASP A 26 4.55 15.29 -2.66
CA ASP A 26 4.69 13.90 -2.23
C ASP A 26 3.32 13.25 -2.39
N LYS A 27 3.15 12.41 -3.43
CA LYS A 27 1.96 11.58 -3.55
C LYS A 27 1.84 10.83 -2.22
N PRO A 28 0.67 10.83 -1.54
CA PRO A 28 0.52 10.06 -0.32
C PRO A 28 0.84 8.60 -0.64
N LYS A 29 1.97 8.09 -0.11
CA LYS A 29 2.29 6.66 -0.09
C LYS A 29 1.35 5.97 0.90
N GLU A 30 0.06 5.97 0.63
CA GLU A 30 -0.90 5.40 1.58
C GLU A 30 -2.13 4.77 0.93
N SER A 31 -2.08 4.43 -0.36
CA SER A 31 -2.98 3.41 -0.89
C SER A 31 -2.39 2.05 -0.56
N TRP A 32 -2.90 1.41 0.48
CA TRP A 32 -2.57 0.01 0.75
C TRP A 32 -2.97 -0.85 -0.45
N SER A 33 -2.10 -1.78 -0.85
CA SER A 33 -2.47 -2.72 -1.90
C SER A 33 -3.64 -3.61 -1.45
N PRO A 34 -4.43 -4.16 -2.39
CA PRO A 34 -5.49 -5.12 -2.05
C PRO A 34 -4.99 -6.27 -1.16
N ALA A 35 -3.77 -6.75 -1.41
CA ALA A 35 -3.11 -7.77 -0.60
C ALA A 35 -2.79 -7.30 0.83
N GLN A 36 -2.34 -6.05 1.02
CA GLN A 36 -2.08 -5.48 2.35
C GLN A 36 -3.38 -5.29 3.15
N LEU A 37 -4.45 -4.87 2.49
CA LEU A 37 -5.77 -4.75 3.11
C LEU A 37 -6.33 -6.12 3.53
N ALA A 38 -6.25 -7.12 2.63
CA ALA A 38 -6.68 -8.48 2.92
C ALA A 38 -5.85 -9.09 4.08
N PHE A 39 -4.53 -8.89 4.06
CA PHE A 39 -3.64 -9.33 5.13
C PHE A 39 -4.04 -8.75 6.48
N ARG A 40 -4.29 -7.44 6.57
CA ARG A 40 -4.68 -6.80 7.83
C ARG A 40 -6.02 -7.31 8.37
N ARG A 41 -6.99 -7.55 7.49
CA ARG A 41 -8.28 -8.11 7.91
C ARG A 41 -8.10 -9.50 8.51
N TRP A 42 -7.30 -10.35 7.85
CA TRP A 42 -6.98 -11.69 8.33
C TRP A 42 -6.19 -11.66 9.65
N SER A 43 -5.13 -10.85 9.74
CA SER A 43 -4.28 -10.79 10.94
C SER A 43 -5.01 -10.26 12.17
N ILE A 44 -5.86 -9.23 12.01
CA ILE A 44 -6.73 -8.75 13.10
C ILE A 44 -7.66 -9.87 13.58
N HIS A 45 -8.22 -10.65 12.66
CA HIS A 45 -9.13 -11.75 13.01
C HIS A 45 -8.41 -12.85 13.79
N VAL A 46 -7.27 -13.36 13.30
CA VAL A 46 -6.51 -14.43 13.97
C VAL A 46 -6.06 -14.00 15.37
N LEU A 47 -5.66 -12.74 15.53
CA LEU A 47 -5.21 -12.20 16.83
C LEU A 47 -6.34 -11.95 17.84
N SER A 48 -7.60 -11.82 17.40
CA SER A 48 -8.74 -11.49 18.26
C SER A 48 -9.72 -12.64 18.45
N CYS A 49 -9.84 -13.55 17.48
CA CYS A 49 -10.79 -14.65 17.50
C CYS A 49 -10.35 -15.73 18.49
N ARG A 50 -11.21 -16.05 19.47
CA ARG A 50 -10.94 -17.08 20.47
C ARG A 50 -10.79 -18.47 19.83
N VAL A 51 -11.59 -18.77 18.81
CA VAL A 51 -11.50 -20.05 18.07
C VAL A 51 -10.14 -20.16 17.40
N CYS A 52 -9.70 -19.14 16.64
CA CYS A 52 -8.37 -19.16 16.01
C CYS A 52 -7.21 -19.33 16.99
N LYS A 53 -7.35 -18.85 18.24
CA LYS A 53 -6.32 -19.02 19.28
C LYS A 53 -6.28 -20.43 19.87
N THR A 54 -7.35 -21.20 19.74
CA THR A 54 -7.47 -22.55 20.29
C THR A 54 -7.24 -23.60 19.21
N ASP A 55 -7.91 -23.43 18.07
CA ASP A 55 -7.77 -24.26 16.87
C ASP A 55 -8.07 -23.39 15.64
N GLU A 56 -7.03 -23.02 14.91
CA GLU A 56 -7.15 -22.19 13.71
C GLU A 56 -7.93 -22.87 12.58
N THR A 57 -7.93 -24.20 12.53
CA THR A 57 -8.57 -24.99 11.47
C THR A 57 -10.09 -25.09 11.66
N ALA A 58 -10.57 -24.91 12.89
CA ALA A 58 -12.00 -24.89 13.21
C ALA A 58 -12.68 -23.54 12.91
N CYS A 59 -11.93 -22.52 12.49
CA CYS A 59 -12.46 -21.18 12.24
C CYS A 59 -12.66 -20.90 10.75
N GLU A 60 -13.86 -21.21 10.24
CA GLU A 60 -14.25 -20.96 8.82
C GLU A 60 -14.01 -19.50 8.39
N ARG A 61 -14.24 -18.54 9.28
CA ARG A 61 -14.01 -17.12 9.00
C ARG A 61 -12.51 -16.80 8.85
N GLY A 62 -11.66 -17.42 9.67
CA GLY A 62 -10.22 -17.29 9.59
C GLY A 62 -9.68 -17.89 8.30
N GLU A 63 -10.17 -19.07 7.92
CA GLU A 63 -9.82 -19.75 6.67
C GLU A 63 -10.20 -18.90 5.45
N ARG A 64 -11.44 -18.39 5.39
CA ARG A 64 -11.90 -17.53 4.29
C ARG A 64 -11.04 -16.28 4.13
N LEU A 65 -10.75 -15.58 5.23
CA LEU A 65 -9.90 -14.37 5.19
C LEU A 65 -8.45 -14.70 4.77
N GLY A 66 -7.93 -15.86 5.17
CA GLY A 66 -6.62 -16.35 4.74
C GLY A 66 -6.57 -16.73 3.26
N GLU A 67 -7.64 -17.32 2.72
CA GLU A 67 -7.81 -17.59 1.28
C GLU A 67 -7.87 -16.28 0.48
N GLU A 68 -8.69 -15.30 0.91
CA GLU A 68 -8.76 -13.96 0.30
C GLU A 68 -7.39 -13.29 0.22
N TRP A 69 -6.60 -13.35 1.30
CA TRP A 69 -5.23 -12.83 1.31
C TRP A 69 -4.29 -13.59 0.36
N ARG A 70 -4.35 -14.93 0.35
CA ARG A 70 -3.54 -15.77 -0.56
C ARG A 70 -3.87 -15.47 -2.02
N GLN A 71 -5.14 -15.25 -2.35
CA GLN A 71 -5.58 -14.86 -3.69
C GLN A 71 -5.09 -13.46 -4.06
N ALA A 72 -5.31 -12.46 -3.19
CA ALA A 72 -4.85 -11.09 -3.42
C ALA A 72 -3.33 -10.98 -3.58
N ARG A 73 -2.54 -11.85 -2.93
CA ARG A 73 -1.08 -11.93 -3.12
C ARG A 73 -0.66 -12.48 -4.48
N ARG A 74 -1.47 -13.34 -5.10
CA ARG A 74 -1.18 -13.95 -6.41
C ARG A 74 -1.60 -13.08 -7.58
N SER A 75 -2.48 -12.09 -7.35
CA SER A 75 -2.95 -11.16 -8.37
C SER A 75 -2.92 -9.72 -7.83
N PRO A 76 -1.73 -9.09 -7.75
CA PRO A 76 -1.60 -7.73 -7.23
C PRO A 76 -2.25 -6.64 -8.11
N ASP A 77 -2.63 -6.97 -9.36
CA ASP A 77 -3.12 -6.04 -10.39
C ASP A 77 -4.60 -6.22 -10.78
N ARG A 78 -5.40 -7.00 -10.03
CA ARG A 78 -6.82 -7.26 -10.35
C ARG A 78 -7.79 -6.64 -9.35
#